data_AF-A0A0F9DQS0-F1
#
_entry.id   AF-A0A0F9DQS0-F1
#
_cell.length_a   1.000
_cell.length_b   1.000
_cell.length_c   1.000
_cell.angle_alpha   90.00
_cell.angle_beta   90.00
_cell.angle_gamma   90.00
#
_symmetry.space_group_name_H-M   'P 1'
#
loop_
_entity.id
_entity.type
_entity.pdbx_description
1 polymer ?
#
loop_
_entity_poly.entity_id
_entity_poly.type
_entity_poly.pdbx_seq_one_letter_code
_entity_poly.pdbx_strand_id
1 'polypeptide(L)'
;MDAFYVWREGSKLEITGSEQPLISEWWQFGTTLDHPAKINGRRGIVEVKTADDIYADFWIQMAAQGTAWDENYPEDPVTGFHLLRIGKKDGGFSHHYKPSLDKAWEAFLHLRKLHDLKKEIK
;
A
#
# COMPACT_ATOMS: atom_id res chain seq x y z
N MET A 1 -4.94 -25.57 7.90
CA MET A 1 -4.49 -24.37 8.63
C MET A 1 -4.51 -23.24 7.62
N ASP A 2 -5.31 -22.19 7.86
CA ASP A 2 -5.53 -21.16 6.84
C ASP A 2 -4.22 -20.40 6.57
N ALA A 3 -3.88 -20.22 5.29
CA ALA A 3 -2.60 -19.66 4.87
C ALA A 3 -2.32 -18.25 5.44
N PHE A 4 -3.36 -17.49 5.76
CA PHE A 4 -3.25 -16.23 6.49
C PHE A 4 -2.64 -16.39 7.88
N TYR A 5 -3.09 -17.37 8.68
CA TYR A 5 -2.55 -17.58 10.03
C TYR A 5 -1.09 -17.98 9.98
N VAL A 6 -0.71 -18.85 9.04
CA VAL A 6 0.69 -19.25 8.82
C VAL A 6 1.56 -18.03 8.51
N TRP A 7 1.11 -17.16 7.60
CA TRP A 7 1.83 -15.92 7.29
C TRP A 7 1.91 -14.97 8.49
N ARG A 8 0.82 -14.78 9.22
CA ARG A 8 0.75 -13.89 10.39
C ARG A 8 1.70 -14.35 11.49
N GLU A 9 1.70 -15.64 11.80
CA GLU A 9 2.59 -16.23 12.82
C GLU A 9 4.07 -16.12 12.42
N GLY A 10 4.39 -16.28 11.13
CA GLY A 10 5.77 -16.19 10.63
C GLY A 10 6.32 -14.77 10.47
N SER A 11 5.46 -13.75 10.38
CA SER A 11 5.87 -12.39 9.98
C SER A 11 6.23 -11.45 11.14
N LYS A 12 5.98 -11.84 12.40
CA LYS A 12 6.06 -10.93 13.56
C LYS A 12 5.36 -9.59 13.27
N LEU A 13 4.18 -9.67 12.65
CA LEU A 13 3.39 -8.51 12.26
C LEU A 13 2.82 -7.81 13.49
N GLU A 14 3.06 -6.51 13.57
CA GLU A 14 2.44 -5.60 14.53
C GLU A 14 1.68 -4.52 13.75
N ILE A 15 0.34 -4.58 13.77
CA ILE A 15 -0.49 -3.52 13.19
C ILE A 15 -0.39 -2.30 14.11
N THR A 16 0.03 -1.15 13.57
CA THR A 16 0.18 0.09 14.35
C THR A 16 -0.93 1.10 14.09
N GLY A 17 -1.80 0.86 13.11
CA GLY A 17 -2.93 1.70 12.76
C GLY A 17 -3.87 0.98 11.80
N SER A 18 -5.07 1.52 11.61
CA SER A 18 -6.06 1.01 10.67
C SER A 18 -6.92 2.15 10.14
N GLU A 19 -7.29 2.09 8.86
CA GLU A 19 -8.11 3.12 8.18
C GLU A 19 -7.56 4.54 8.39
N GLN A 20 -6.23 4.68 8.29
CA GLN A 20 -5.55 5.91 8.65
C GLN A 20 -5.49 6.87 7.45
N PRO A 21 -6.17 8.04 7.50
CA PRO A 21 -6.08 9.03 6.43
C PRO A 21 -4.75 9.77 6.51
N LEU A 22 -4.14 10.00 5.35
CA LEU A 22 -2.95 10.82 5.18
C LEU A 22 -3.10 11.76 3.99
N ILE A 23 -2.40 12.89 4.06
CA ILE A 23 -2.30 13.87 2.99
C ILE A 23 -0.84 14.00 2.62
N SER A 24 -0.56 13.94 1.32
CA SER A 24 0.69 14.46 0.77
C SER A 24 0.45 15.89 0.31
N GLU A 25 0.97 16.85 1.08
CA GLU A 25 0.94 18.26 0.72
C GLU A 25 1.87 18.54 -0.46
N TRP A 26 3.03 17.90 -0.52
CA TRP A 26 3.96 18.14 -1.63
C TRP A 26 3.42 17.66 -2.98
N TRP A 27 2.78 16.50 -3.01
CA TRP A 27 2.26 15.89 -4.24
C TRP A 27 0.75 16.10 -4.44
N GLN A 28 0.11 16.84 -3.52
CA GLN A 28 -1.27 17.30 -3.62
C GLN A 28 -2.26 16.15 -3.86
N PHE A 29 -2.23 15.14 -2.98
CA PHE A 29 -3.19 14.04 -2.95
C PHE A 29 -3.46 13.58 -1.51
N GLY A 30 -4.62 12.95 -1.30
CA GLY A 30 -4.96 12.25 -0.06
C GLY A 30 -5.08 10.75 -0.28
N THR A 31 -4.86 9.97 0.76
CA THR A 31 -5.01 8.52 0.75
C THR A 31 -5.44 8.00 2.12
N THR A 32 -5.98 6.79 2.18
CA THR A 32 -6.26 6.09 3.43
C THR A 32 -5.53 4.76 3.38
N LEU A 33 -4.78 4.47 4.45
CA LEU A 33 -4.06 3.22 4.59
C LEU A 33 -4.96 2.20 5.27
N ASP A 34 -5.08 1.00 4.70
CA ASP A 34 -5.73 -0.11 5.36
C ASP A 34 -5.04 -0.39 6.71
N HIS A 35 -3.73 -0.69 6.68
CA HIS A 35 -2.95 -1.04 7.86
C HIS A 35 -1.46 -0.64 7.75
N PRO A 36 -1.03 0.50 8.31
CA PRO A 36 0.38 0.69 8.63
C PRO A 36 0.80 -0.31 9.72
N ALA A 37 1.96 -0.93 9.55
CA ALA A 37 2.42 -1.98 10.44
C ALA A 37 3.93 -1.96 10.63
N LYS A 38 4.42 -2.70 11.63
CA LYS A 38 5.80 -3.12 11.75
C LYS A 38 5.91 -4.61 11.46
N ILE A 39 6.83 -4.98 10.57
CA ILE A 39 7.17 -6.37 10.26
C ILE A 39 8.63 -6.55 10.67
N ASN A 40 8.88 -7.45 11.63
CA ASN A 40 10.20 -7.59 12.26
C ASN A 40 10.75 -6.23 12.79
N GLY A 41 9.88 -5.41 13.38
CA GLY A 41 10.24 -4.11 13.97
C GLY A 41 10.48 -2.98 12.99
N ARG A 42 10.36 -3.22 11.67
CA ARG A 42 10.53 -2.18 10.63
C ARG A 42 9.19 -1.78 10.04
N ARG A 43 9.01 -0.49 9.76
CA ARG A 43 7.80 0.04 9.14
C ARG A 43 7.53 -0.60 7.79
N GLY A 44 6.31 -1.07 7.60
CA GLY A 44 5.76 -1.47 6.32
C GLY A 44 4.31 -1.05 6.16
N ILE A 45 3.83 -1.06 4.92
CA ILE A 45 2.43 -0.82 4.57
C ILE A 45 1.79 -2.16 4.21
N VAL A 46 0.71 -2.53 4.90
CA VAL A 46 -0.06 -3.74 4.64
C VAL A 46 -1.40 -3.34 4.02
N GLU A 47 -1.66 -3.80 2.81
CA GLU A 47 -2.90 -3.54 2.07
C GLU A 47 -3.63 -4.86 1.82
N VAL A 48 -4.95 -4.88 2.03
CA VAL A 48 -5.78 -6.07 1.81
C VAL A 48 -6.64 -5.87 0.58
N LYS A 49 -6.54 -6.79 -0.39
CA LYS A 49 -7.32 -6.72 -1.63
C LYS A 49 -8.13 -7.98 -1.85
N THR A 50 -9.45 -7.83 -1.92
CA THR A 50 -10.33 -8.88 -2.42
C THR A 50 -10.38 -8.82 -3.95
N ALA A 51 -9.65 -9.71 -4.61
CA ALA A 51 -9.40 -9.63 -6.05
C ALA A 51 -9.22 -11.02 -6.68
N ASP A 52 -9.50 -11.15 -7.98
CA ASP A 52 -9.24 -12.39 -8.70
C ASP A 52 -7.74 -12.57 -9.01
N ASP A 53 -7.00 -11.48 -9.19
CA ASP A 53 -5.56 -11.47 -9.44
C ASP A 53 -4.88 -10.24 -8.80
N ILE A 54 -3.56 -10.14 -8.93
CA ILE A 54 -2.75 -8.98 -8.55
C ILE A 54 -2.64 -8.01 -9.74
N TYR A 55 -3.16 -6.80 -9.59
CA TYR A 55 -3.10 -5.77 -10.62
C TYR A 55 -2.03 -4.73 -10.35
N ALA A 56 -1.50 -4.12 -11.43
CA ALA A 56 -0.51 -3.05 -11.34
C ALA A 56 -1.01 -1.87 -10.48
N ASP A 57 -2.29 -1.53 -10.60
CA ASP A 57 -2.95 -0.44 -9.88
C ASP A 57 -2.86 -0.58 -8.36
N PHE A 58 -2.81 -1.81 -7.82
CA PHE A 58 -2.63 -2.02 -6.39
C PHE A 58 -1.26 -1.54 -5.93
N TRP A 59 -0.22 -1.83 -6.70
CA TRP A 59 1.13 -1.37 -6.41
C TRP A 59 1.26 0.15 -6.60
N ILE A 60 0.58 0.72 -7.59
CA ILE A 60 0.53 2.17 -7.81
C ILE A 60 -0.12 2.88 -6.61
N GLN A 61 -1.24 2.36 -6.12
CA GLN A 61 -1.89 2.86 -4.90
C GLN A 61 -0.94 2.77 -3.69
N MET A 62 -0.31 1.61 -3.47
CA MET A 62 0.60 1.41 -2.34
C MET A 62 1.84 2.31 -2.41
N ALA A 63 2.34 2.61 -3.61
CA ALA A 63 3.44 3.56 -3.79
C ALA A 63 3.06 4.97 -3.32
N ALA A 64 1.84 5.41 -3.62
CA ALA A 64 1.30 6.67 -3.14
C ALA A 64 1.09 6.67 -1.61
N GLN A 65 0.56 5.57 -1.05
CA GLN A 65 0.42 5.40 0.40
C GLN A 65 1.77 5.48 1.12
N GLY A 66 2.80 4.79 0.61
CA GLY A 66 4.15 4.84 1.19
C GLY A 66 4.77 6.23 1.12
N THR A 67 4.60 6.93 -0.01
CA THR A 67 5.09 8.31 -0.16
C THR A 67 4.39 9.27 0.82
N ALA A 68 3.07 9.17 0.96
CA ALA A 68 2.32 9.97 1.91
C ALA A 68 2.73 9.64 3.37
N TRP A 69 3.00 8.37 3.68
CA TRP A 69 3.51 7.98 4.99
C TRP A 69 4.85 8.64 5.28
N ASP A 70 5.84 8.50 4.39
CA ASP A 70 7.19 9.04 4.59
C ASP A 70 7.19 10.57 4.73
N GLU A 71 6.25 11.26 4.07
CA GLU A 71 6.06 12.71 4.23
C GLU A 71 5.51 13.08 5.63
N ASN A 72 4.59 12.28 6.18
CA ASN A 72 3.95 12.56 7.47
C ASN A 72 4.75 12.03 8.67
N TYR A 73 5.59 11.01 8.48
CA TYR A 73 6.38 10.33 9.52
C TYR A 73 7.83 10.09 9.06
N PRO A 74 8.61 11.15 8.78
CA PRO A 74 9.96 11.04 8.23
C PRO A 74 10.95 10.29 9.14
N GLU A 75 10.65 10.18 10.43
CA GLU A 75 11.45 9.45 11.42
C GLU A 75 11.22 7.93 11.44
N ASP A 76 10.15 7.44 10.83
CA ASP A 76 9.79 6.01 10.74
C ASP A 76 9.40 5.64 9.29
N PRO A 77 10.35 5.74 8.33
CA PRO A 77 10.04 5.60 6.91
C PRO A 77 9.72 4.15 6.52
N VAL A 78 8.91 3.98 5.47
CA VAL A 78 8.51 2.69 4.94
C VAL A 78 9.73 1.93 4.40
N THR A 79 9.84 0.67 4.83
CA THR A 79 10.91 -0.25 4.39
C THR A 79 10.42 -1.38 3.49
N GLY A 80 9.10 -1.47 3.28
CA GLY A 80 8.51 -2.46 2.39
C GLY A 80 6.99 -2.46 2.37
N PHE A 81 6.44 -3.15 1.38
CA PHE A 81 5.03 -3.19 1.05
C PHE A 81 4.53 -4.63 1.02
N HIS A 82 3.47 -4.91 1.76
CA HIS A 82 2.87 -6.23 1.91
C HIS A 82 1.43 -6.21 1.37
N LEU A 83 1.22 -6.84 0.22
CA LEU A 83 -0.10 -6.99 -0.37
C LEU A 83 -0.69 -8.36 0.01
N LEU A 84 -1.83 -8.34 0.68
CA LEU A 84 -2.59 -9.52 1.07
C LEU A 84 -3.78 -9.66 0.12
N ARG A 85 -3.73 -10.63 -0.79
CA ARG A 85 -4.83 -10.91 -1.70
C ARG A 85 -5.73 -12.00 -1.14
N ILE A 86 -7.04 -11.74 -1.15
CA ILE A 86 -8.09 -12.69 -0.81
C ILE A 86 -8.93 -12.94 -2.08
N GLY A 87 -9.09 -14.21 -2.46
CA GLY A 87 -9.85 -14.59 -3.65
C GLY A 87 -11.34 -14.39 -3.47
N LYS A 88 -12.00 -13.80 -4.48
CA LYS A 88 -13.44 -13.51 -4.44
C LYS A 88 -14.31 -14.77 -4.40
N LYS A 89 -13.87 -15.84 -5.04
CA LYS A 89 -14.67 -17.07 -5.24
C LYS A 89 -14.32 -18.18 -4.28
N ASP A 90 -13.04 -18.34 -3.98
CA ASP A 90 -12.48 -19.45 -3.20
C ASP A 90 -11.99 -19.02 -1.81
N GLY A 91 -11.98 -17.72 -1.50
CA GLY A 91 -11.37 -17.20 -0.28
C GLY A 91 -9.84 -17.38 -0.23
N GLY A 92 -9.21 -17.73 -1.36
CA GLY A 92 -7.81 -18.10 -1.42
C GLY A 92 -6.89 -16.94 -1.04
N PHE A 93 -6.03 -17.16 -0.06
CA PHE A 93 -5.07 -16.18 0.43
C PHE A 93 -3.73 -16.28 -0.30
N SER A 94 -3.15 -15.14 -0.68
CA SER A 94 -1.75 -15.04 -1.06
C SER A 94 -1.12 -13.75 -0.53
N HIS A 95 0.15 -13.83 -0.15
CA HIS A 95 0.96 -12.69 0.28
C HIS A 95 2.00 -12.36 -0.78
N HIS A 96 2.13 -11.08 -1.10
CA HIS A 96 3.14 -10.54 -2.00
C HIS A 96 3.91 -9.44 -1.29
N TYR A 97 5.24 -9.47 -1.41
CA TYR A 97 6.13 -8.48 -0.81
C TYR A 97 6.96 -7.76 -1.87
N LYS A 98 7.11 -6.44 -1.71
CA LYS A 98 8.06 -5.64 -2.49
C LYS A 98 8.81 -4.68 -1.55
N PRO A 99 10.15 -4.62 -1.63
CA PRO A 99 10.95 -3.70 -0.81
C PRO A 99 10.89 -2.25 -1.31
N SER A 100 10.63 -2.04 -2.61
CA SER A 100 10.43 -0.72 -3.19
C SER A 100 9.38 -0.76 -4.30
N LEU A 101 8.82 0.41 -4.62
CA LEU A 101 7.77 0.59 -5.61
C LEU A 101 8.09 1.72 -6.61
N ASP A 102 9.36 1.99 -6.88
CA ASP A 102 9.83 3.18 -7.62
C ASP A 102 9.12 3.37 -8.97
N LYS A 103 8.91 2.29 -9.73
CA LYS A 103 8.16 2.32 -11.01
C LYS A 103 6.67 2.52 -10.84
N ALA A 104 6.08 1.99 -9.77
CA ALA A 104 4.69 2.24 -9.45
C ALA A 104 4.50 3.69 -8.96
N TRP A 105 5.48 4.28 -8.28
CA TRP A 105 5.50 5.69 -7.92
C TRP A 105 5.58 6.60 -9.16
N GLU A 106 6.50 6.30 -10.09
CA GLU A 106 6.59 6.99 -11.38
C GLU A 106 5.25 6.94 -12.14
N ALA A 107 4.61 5.77 -12.19
CA ALA A 107 3.28 5.62 -12.78
C ALA A 107 2.21 6.45 -12.05
N PHE A 108 2.23 6.52 -10.72
CA PHE A 108 1.32 7.35 -9.94
C PHE A 108 1.47 8.84 -10.30
N LEU A 109 2.70 9.34 -10.42
CA LEU A 109 2.95 10.73 -10.80
C LEU A 109 2.38 11.07 -12.18
N HIS A 110 2.50 10.14 -13.15
CA HIS A 110 1.86 10.30 -14.45
C HIS A 110 0.33 10.33 -14.36
N LEU A 111 -0.29 9.47 -13.54
CA LEU A 111 -1.72 9.48 -13.30
C LEU A 111 -2.17 10.78 -12.62
N ARG A 112 -1.40 11.28 -11.66
CA ARG A 112 -1.65 12.56 -10.98
C ARG A 112 -1.61 13.71 -11.96
N LYS A 113 -0.61 13.76 -12.86
CA LYS A 113 -0.53 14.78 -13.91
C LYS A 113 -1.69 14.68 -14.90
N LEU A 114 -2.04 13.46 -15.32
CA LEU A 114 -3.19 13.23 -16.20
C LEU A 114 -4.50 13.70 -15.55
N HIS A 115 -4.66 13.51 -14.24
CA HIS A 115 -5.82 14.00 -13.50
C HIS A 115 -5.92 15.53 -13.53
N ASP A 116 -4.81 16.27 -13.39
CA ASP A 116 -4.83 17.73 -13.51
C ASP A 116 -5.15 18.19 -14.93
N LEU A 117 -4.52 17.59 -15.95
CA LEU A 117 -4.81 17.90 -17.35
C LEU A 117 -6.29 17.67 -17.69
N LYS A 118 -6.90 16.61 -17.14
CA LYS A 118 -8.34 16.33 -17.30
C LYS A 118 -9.25 17.41 -16.73
N LYS A 119 -8.79 18.24 -15.78
CA LYS A 119 -9.56 19.37 -15.26
C LYS A 119 -9.48 20.61 -16.16
N GLU A 120 -8.42 20.75 -16.94
CA GLU A 120 -8.22 21.90 -17.83
C GLU A 120 -8.98 21.76 -19.16
N ILE A 121 -9.30 20.53 -19.57
CA ILE A 121 -10.01 20.22 -20.83
C ILE A 121 -11.50 19.90 -20.65
N LYS A 122 -12.02 20.02 -19.43
CA LYS A 122 -13.42 19.85 -19.08
C LYS A 122 -14.05 21.20 -18.78
#